data_AF-V4HJF2-F1
#
_entry.id   AF-V4HJF2-F1
#
_cell.length_a   1.000
_cell.length_b   1.000
_cell.length_c   1.000
_cell.angle_alpha   90.00
_cell.angle_beta   90.00
_cell.angle_gamma   90.00
#
_symmetry.space_group_name_H-M   'P 1'
#
loop_
_entity.id
_entity.type
_entity.pdbx_description
1 polymer ?
#
loop_
_entity_poly.entity_id
_entity_poly.type
_entity_poly.pdbx_seq_one_letter_code
_entity_poly.pdbx_strand_id
1 'polypeptide(L)'
;MVVSSWLYVTWAAAAVNIALLSSLTYVWGRNWLQFHSKHTLGLAGFAVCLLAENATALYLFYWHPLVSEWIAAQAPVAHLVIGGLRVLELVALAFLVWVTWD
;
A
#
# COMPACT_ATOMS: atom_id res chain seq x y z
N MET A 1 11.34 10.05 -22.08
CA MET A 1 10.81 8.72 -21.70
C MET A 1 9.29 8.84 -21.63
N VAL A 2 8.52 8.06 -22.39
CA VAL A 2 7.05 8.04 -22.27
C VAL A 2 6.71 7.14 -21.09
N VAL A 3 6.19 7.72 -20.01
CA VAL A 3 5.71 6.96 -18.85
C VAL A 3 4.45 6.21 -19.26
N SER A 4 4.43 4.89 -19.09
CA SER A 4 3.25 4.07 -19.38
C SER A 4 2.04 4.54 -18.55
N SER A 5 0.83 4.54 -19.12
CA SER A 5 -0.40 4.85 -18.39
C SER A 5 -0.58 3.94 -17.16
N TRP A 6 -0.10 2.70 -17.26
CA TRP A 6 -0.09 1.75 -16.16
C TRP A 6 0.74 2.23 -14.97
N LEU A 7 1.90 2.86 -15.20
CA LEU A 7 2.76 3.38 -14.12
C LEU A 7 1.98 4.35 -13.22
N TYR A 8 1.21 5.27 -13.81
CA TYR A 8 0.38 6.20 -13.06
C TYR A 8 -0.67 5.51 -12.20
N VAL A 9 -1.31 4.47 -12.73
CA VAL A 9 -2.28 3.65 -11.97
C VAL A 9 -1.59 3.00 -10.77
N THR A 10 -0.40 2.43 -10.96
CA THR A 10 0.34 1.79 -9.86
C THR A 10 0.73 2.76 -8.76
N TRP A 11 1.17 3.97 -9.13
CA TRP A 11 1.53 5.01 -8.16
C TRP A 11 0.32 5.55 -7.41
N ALA A 12 -0.78 5.80 -8.13
CA ALA A 12 -2.04 6.20 -7.51
C ALA A 12 -2.55 5.12 -6.54
N ALA A 13 -2.55 3.85 -6.94
CA ALA A 13 -2.94 2.74 -6.08
C ALA A 13 -2.07 2.65 -4.83
N ALA A 14 -0.75 2.74 -4.96
CA ALA A 14 0.17 2.72 -3.81
C ALA A 14 -0.06 3.92 -2.86
N ALA A 15 -0.28 5.12 -3.39
CA ALA A 15 -0.59 6.29 -2.57
C ALA A 15 -1.91 6.13 -1.80
N VAL A 16 -2.94 5.55 -2.44
CA VAL A 16 -4.22 5.27 -1.79
C VAL A 16 -4.05 4.16 -0.75
N ASN A 17 -3.30 3.09 -1.03
CA ASN A 17 -3.01 2.04 -0.04
C ASN A 17 -2.39 2.63 1.24
N ILE A 18 -1.40 3.50 1.09
CA ILE A 18 -0.75 4.20 2.21
C ILE A 18 -1.78 5.00 3.02
N ALA A 19 -2.69 5.73 2.37
CA ALA A 19 -3.72 6.50 3.05
C ALA A 19 -4.73 5.61 3.81
N LEU A 20 -5.18 4.52 3.18
CA LEU A 20 -6.10 3.56 3.82
C LEU A 20 -5.43 2.84 5.00
N LEU A 21 -4.21 2.36 4.82
CA LEU A 21 -3.42 1.70 5.88
C LEU A 21 -3.15 2.63 7.06
N SER A 22 -2.86 3.91 6.79
CA SER A 22 -2.70 4.92 7.85
C SER A 22 -3.99 5.10 8.65
N SER A 23 -5.13 5.16 7.95
CA SER A 23 -6.45 5.29 8.57
C SER A 23 -6.81 4.05 9.41
N LEU A 24 -6.61 2.85 8.87
CA LEU A 24 -6.85 1.58 9.57
C LEU A 24 -5.95 1.43 10.79
N THR A 25 -4.66 1.75 10.65
CA THR A 25 -3.70 1.75 11.77
C THR A 25 -4.17 2.66 12.89
N TYR A 26 -4.65 3.86 12.55
CA TYR A 26 -5.19 4.81 13.53
C TYR A 26 -6.44 4.26 14.23
N VAL A 27 -7.42 3.75 13.48
CA VAL A 27 -8.66 3.20 14.05
C VAL A 27 -8.38 2.00 14.95
N TRP A 28 -7.63 1.02 14.48
CA TRP A 28 -7.34 -0.18 15.27
C TRP A 28 -6.39 0.09 16.44
N GLY A 29 -5.44 1.01 16.30
CA GLY A 29 -4.59 1.46 17.40
C GLY A 29 -5.41 2.13 18.50
N ARG A 30 -6.35 3.01 18.14
CA ARG A 30 -7.30 3.60 19.09
C ARG A 30 -8.18 2.53 19.76
N ASN A 31 -8.71 1.60 18.98
CA ASN A 31 -9.56 0.52 19.51
C ASN A 31 -8.78 -0.39 20.46
N TRP A 32 -7.50 -0.66 20.19
CA TRP A 32 -6.64 -1.40 21.10
C TRP A 32 -6.43 -0.64 22.42
N LEU A 33 -6.18 0.67 22.38
CA LEU A 33 -6.06 1.47 23.61
C LEU A 33 -7.36 1.49 24.44
N GLN A 34 -8.52 1.38 23.79
CA GLN A 34 -9.81 1.37 24.47
C GLN A 34 -10.20 -0.01 25.01
N PHE A 35 -10.10 -1.05 24.18
CA PHE A 35 -10.63 -2.39 24.48
C PHE A 35 -9.56 -3.42 24.85
N HIS A 36 -8.27 -3.09 24.68
CA HIS A 36 -7.13 -3.98 24.93
C HIS A 36 -7.24 -5.35 24.25
N SER A 37 -7.93 -5.41 23.11
CA SER A 37 -8.12 -6.64 22.36
C SER A 37 -6.85 -7.04 21.61
N LYS A 38 -6.47 -8.32 21.73
CA LYS A 38 -5.34 -8.88 20.98
C LYS A 38 -5.62 -8.91 19.47
N HIS A 39 -6.88 -9.04 19.06
CA HIS A 39 -7.26 -9.01 17.64
C HIS A 39 -7.01 -7.63 17.02
N THR A 40 -7.42 -6.55 17.69
CA THR A 40 -7.18 -5.18 17.19
C THR A 40 -5.70 -4.82 17.19
N LEU A 41 -4.94 -5.29 18.18
CA LEU A 41 -3.48 -5.13 18.19
C LEU A 41 -2.82 -5.84 17.00
N GLY A 42 -3.24 -7.08 16.73
CA GLY A 42 -2.74 -7.86 15.58
C GLY A 42 -3.04 -7.17 14.24
N LEU A 43 -4.26 -6.66 14.08
CA LEU A 43 -4.66 -5.90 12.89
C LEU A 43 -3.86 -4.60 12.74
N ALA A 44 -3.68 -3.84 13.82
CA ALA A 44 -2.87 -2.62 13.80
C ALA A 44 -1.41 -2.90 13.44
N GLY A 45 -0.80 -3.93 14.04
CA GLY A 45 0.56 -4.34 13.70
C GLY A 45 0.70 -4.79 12.25
N PHE A 46 -0.27 -5.56 11.75
CA PHE A 46 -0.32 -5.96 10.35
C PHE A 46 -0.41 -4.75 9.39
N ALA A 47 -1.28 -3.78 9.69
CA ALA A 47 -1.38 -2.57 8.89
C ALA A 47 -0.10 -1.74 8.90
N VAL A 48 0.59 -1.63 10.04
CA VAL A 48 1.88 -0.92 10.13
C VAL A 48 2.94 -1.58 9.24
N CYS A 49 3.03 -2.91 9.25
CA CYS A 49 3.96 -3.63 8.39
C CYS A 49 3.66 -3.42 6.90
N LEU A 50 2.39 -3.55 6.49
CA LEU A 50 1.99 -3.28 5.12
C LEU A 50 2.19 -1.81 4.72
N LEU A 51 1.99 -0.87 5.65
CA LEU A 51 2.22 0.55 5.42
C LEU A 51 3.71 0.80 5.12
N ALA A 52 4.61 0.21 5.91
CA ALA A 52 6.04 0.28 5.68
C ALA A 52 6.42 -0.33 4.32
N GLU A 53 5.81 -1.46 3.96
CA GLU A 53 6.05 -2.11 2.66
C GLU A 53 5.60 -1.23 1.49
N ASN A 54 4.38 -0.66 1.55
CA ASN A 54 3.86 0.22 0.51
C ASN A 54 4.66 1.52 0.40
N ALA A 55 5.04 2.12 1.52
CA ALA A 55 5.87 3.33 1.54
C ALA A 55 7.25 3.07 0.93
N THR A 56 7.88 1.95 1.29
CA THR A 56 9.17 1.54 0.72
C THR A 56 9.05 1.28 -0.78
N ALA A 57 8.01 0.57 -1.21
CA ALA A 57 7.75 0.32 -2.63
C ALA A 57 7.56 1.64 -3.39
N LEU A 58 6.71 2.54 -2.89
CA LEU A 58 6.48 3.84 -3.53
C LEU A 58 7.78 4.64 -3.63
N TYR A 59 8.60 4.67 -2.58
CA TYR A 59 9.91 5.31 -2.63
C TYR A 59 10.82 4.70 -3.71
N LEU A 60 10.95 3.38 -3.74
CA LEU A 60 11.86 2.69 -4.68
C LEU A 60 11.40 2.80 -6.14
N PHE A 61 10.10 2.67 -6.40
CA PHE A 61 9.56 2.67 -7.76
C PHE A 61 9.31 4.07 -8.34
N TYR A 62 9.14 5.08 -7.49
CA TYR A 62 8.87 6.45 -7.93
C TYR A 62 10.05 7.40 -7.71
N TRP A 63 10.58 7.47 -6.48
CA TRP A 63 11.56 8.48 -6.09
C TRP A 63 13.02 8.06 -6.28
N HIS A 64 13.34 6.78 -6.09
CA HIS A 64 14.74 6.34 -6.12
C HIS A 64 15.24 6.26 -7.57
N PRO A 65 16.13 7.17 -8.01
CA PRO A 65 16.42 7.39 -9.43
C PRO A 65 16.99 6.15 -10.12
N LEU A 66 17.88 5.42 -9.45
CA LEU A 66 18.53 4.22 -10.00
C LEU A 66 17.56 3.04 -10.19
N VAL A 67 16.58 2.91 -9.31
CA VAL A 67 15.67 1.74 -9.27
C VAL A 67 14.47 2.02 -10.16
N SER A 68 13.93 3.24 -10.12
CA SER A 68 12.81 3.65 -10.97
C SER A 68 13.17 3.62 -12.45
N GLU A 69 14.35 4.11 -12.84
CA GLU A 69 14.83 4.05 -14.23
C GLU A 69 15.08 2.62 -14.68
N TRP A 70 15.73 1.79 -13.84
CA TRP A 70 15.99 0.40 -14.18
C TRP A 70 14.70 -0.40 -14.38
N ILE A 71 13.72 -0.27 -13.48
CA ILE A 71 12.44 -0.96 -13.62
C ILE A 71 11.67 -0.50 -14.85
N ALA A 72 11.64 0.82 -15.11
CA ALA A 72 10.94 1.37 -16.27
C ALA A 72 11.56 0.92 -17.60
N ALA A 73 12.89 0.75 -17.65
CA ALA A 73 13.61 0.41 -18.88
C ALA A 73 13.82 -1.10 -19.09
N GLN A 74 14.02 -1.88 -18.03
CA GLN A 74 14.59 -3.23 -18.13
C GLN A 74 13.71 -4.32 -17.50
N ALA A 75 12.65 -3.97 -16.76
CA ALA A 75 11.83 -4.95 -16.04
C ALA A 75 10.30 -4.78 -16.28
N PRO A 76 9.83 -4.81 -17.54
CA PRO A 76 8.42 -4.54 -17.86
C PRO A 76 7.44 -5.52 -17.21
N VAL A 77 7.79 -6.82 -17.17
CA VAL A 77 6.95 -7.85 -16.54
C VAL A 77 6.87 -7.65 -15.02
N ALA A 78 8.01 -7.36 -14.38
CA ALA A 78 8.04 -7.13 -12.93
C ALA A 78 7.16 -5.94 -12.55
N HIS A 79 7.24 -4.84 -13.32
CA HIS A 79 6.40 -3.68 -13.09
C HIS A 79 4.90 -3.98 -13.27
N LEU A 80 4.53 -4.76 -14.28
CA LEU A 80 3.14 -5.18 -14.48
C LEU A 80 2.61 -6.01 -13.30
N VAL A 81 3.37 -7.00 -12.86
CA VAL A 81 2.98 -7.89 -11.76
C VAL A 81 2.90 -7.13 -10.44
N ILE A 82 3.94 -6.37 -10.09
CA ILE A 82 3.98 -5.59 -8.84
C ILE A 82 2.87 -4.54 -8.82
N GLY A 83 2.64 -3.87 -9.95
CA GLY A 83 1.52 -2.97 -10.13
C GLY A 83 0.16 -3.62 -9.89
N GLY A 84 -0.03 -4.83 -10.44
CA GLY A 84 -1.25 -5.60 -10.28
C GLY A 84 -1.50 -5.99 -8.83
N LEU A 85 -0.45 -6.39 -8.11
CA LEU A 85 -0.51 -6.69 -6.68
C LEU A 85 -0.93 -5.46 -5.87
N ARG A 86 -0.46 -4.25 -6.21
CA ARG A 86 -0.86 -3.02 -5.51
C ARG A 86 -2.33 -2.66 -5.74
N VAL A 87 -2.86 -2.90 -6.94
CA VAL A 87 -4.29 -2.73 -7.23
C VAL A 87 -5.13 -3.77 -6.49
N LEU A 88 -4.68 -5.03 -6.43
CA LEU A 88 -5.37 -6.07 -5.66
C LEU A 88 -5.39 -5.74 -4.16
N GLU A 89 -4.26 -5.28 -3.62
CA GLU A 89 -4.15 -4.80 -2.24
C GLU A 89 -5.12 -3.63 -1.98
N LEU A 90 -5.22 -2.67 -2.92
CA LEU A 90 -6.18 -1.57 -2.80
C LEU A 90 -7.62 -2.07 -2.64
N VAL A 91 -8.03 -3.06 -3.43
CA VAL A 91 -9.37 -3.66 -3.33
C VAL A 91 -9.55 -4.31 -1.95
N ALA A 92 -8.55 -5.05 -1.47
CA ALA A 92 -8.59 -5.69 -0.16
C ALA A 92 -8.67 -4.67 0.98
N LEU A 93 -7.90 -3.59 0.92
CA LEU A 93 -7.90 -2.53 1.92
C LEU A 93 -9.19 -1.71 1.89
N ALA A 94 -9.74 -1.42 0.71
CA ALA A 94 -11.03 -0.75 0.57
C ALA A 94 -12.14 -1.57 1.23
N PHE A 95 -12.16 -2.89 0.99
CA PHE A 95 -13.08 -3.81 1.67
C PHE A 95 -12.89 -3.78 3.20
N LEU A 96 -11.64 -3.82 3.66
CA LEU A 96 -11.33 -3.82 5.09
C LEU A 96 -11.70 -2.51 5.79
N VAL A 97 -11.51 -1.37 5.12
CA VAL A 97 -11.99 -0.05 5.57
C VAL A 97 -13.50 -0.05 5.66
N TRP A 98 -14.20 -0.53 4.63
CA TRP A 98 -15.67 -0.60 4.64
C TRP A 98 -16.19 -1.42 5.83
N VAL A 99 -15.66 -2.63 6.07
CA VAL A 99 -16.05 -3.47 7.22
C VAL A 99 -15.65 -2.85 8.56
N THR A 100 -14.57 -2.07 8.62
CA THR A 100 -14.12 -1.42 9.87
C THR A 100 -14.97 -0.21 10.24
N TRP A 101 -15.61 0.42 9.24
CA TRP A 101 -16.40 1.64 9.43
C TRP A 101 -17.89 1.39 9.66
N ASP A 102 -18.36 0.16 9.43
CA ASP A 102 -19.69 -0.33 9.78
C ASP A 102 -19.79 -0.59 11.30
#